data_AF-O26700-F1
#
_entry.id   AF-O26700-F1
#
_cell.length_a   1.000
_cell.length_b   1.000
_cell.length_c   1.000
_cell.angle_alpha   90.00
_cell.angle_beta   90.00
_cell.angle_gamma   90.00
#
_symmetry.space_group_name_H-M   'P 1'
#
loop_
_entity.id
_entity.type
_entity.pdbx_description
1 polymer ?
#
loop_
_entity_poly.entity_id
_entity_poly.type
_entity_poly.pdbx_seq_one_letter_code
_entity_poly.pdbx_strand_id
1 'polypeptide(L)'
;MEDKMRGEVLIPAGVILIVAGILLTFIGGAITAGSQSKDKGEVKAAGVVMIGPIPIIFGSDRNMAITGVVLALILMVVAYLLFYR
;
A
#
# COMPACT_ATOMS: atom_id res chain seq x y z
N MET A 1 -38.28 9.21 17.33
CA MET A 1 -37.24 10.19 16.91
C MET A 1 -35.83 9.67 17.18
N GLU A 2 -35.67 8.54 17.87
CA GLU A 2 -34.36 7.88 18.10
C GLU A 2 -33.64 7.35 16.85
N ASP A 3 -34.34 6.86 15.82
CA ASP A 3 -33.66 6.25 14.66
C ASP A 3 -32.89 7.25 13.80
N LYS A 4 -33.30 8.52 13.81
CA LYS A 4 -32.65 9.59 13.03
C LYS A 4 -31.26 9.94 13.58
N MET A 5 -31.04 9.78 14.90
CA MET A 5 -29.76 10.08 15.55
C MET A 5 -28.71 8.98 15.39
N ARG A 6 -29.11 7.73 15.06
CA ARG A 6 -28.15 6.63 14.90
C ARG A 6 -27.26 6.84 13.68
N GLY A 7 -27.83 7.20 12.54
CA GLY A 7 -27.07 7.49 11.32
C GLY A 7 -26.17 8.73 11.48
N GLU A 8 -26.69 9.78 12.11
CA GLU A 8 -25.96 11.03 12.38
C GLU A 8 -24.74 10.84 13.29
N VAL A 9 -24.75 9.84 14.18
CA VAL A 9 -23.61 9.53 15.07
C VAL A 9 -22.70 8.45 14.49
N LEU A 10 -23.25 7.43 13.82
CA LEU A 10 -22.49 6.31 13.26
C LEU A 10 -21.56 6.75 12.11
N ILE A 11 -22.03 7.66 11.25
CA ILE A 11 -21.23 8.16 10.13
C ILE A 11 -19.99 8.92 10.61
N PRO A 12 -20.08 9.97 11.46
CA PRO A 12 -18.90 10.68 11.92
C PRO A 12 -18.00 9.80 12.81
N ALA A 13 -18.57 8.92 13.63
CA ALA A 13 -17.78 7.97 14.41
C ALA A 13 -16.96 7.03 13.50
N GLY A 14 -17.57 6.52 12.44
CA GLY A 14 -16.88 5.70 11.43
C GLY A 14 -15.76 6.45 10.71
N VAL A 15 -16.01 7.69 10.29
CA VAL A 15 -14.99 8.55 9.66
C VAL A 15 -13.82 8.80 10.61
N ILE A 16 -14.09 9.15 11.88
CA ILE A 16 -13.06 9.36 12.89
C ILE A 16 -12.23 8.08 13.08
N LEU A 17 -12.87 6.91 13.11
CA LEU A 17 -12.20 5.63 13.28
C LEU A 17 -11.31 5.28 12.08
N ILE A 18 -11.76 5.52 10.85
CA ILE A 18 -10.95 5.35 9.63
C ILE A 18 -9.73 6.27 9.66
N VAL A 19 -9.93 7.56 9.97
CA VAL A 19 -8.83 8.53 10.05
C VAL A 19 -7.84 8.14 11.13
N ALA A 20 -8.31 7.74 12.32
CA ALA A 20 -7.46 7.24 13.40
C ALA A 20 -6.66 6.00 12.97
N GLY A 21 -7.28 5.04 12.27
CA GLY A 21 -6.60 3.85 11.77
C GLY A 21 -5.50 4.17 10.74
N ILE A 22 -5.77 5.13 9.83
CA ILE A 22 -4.77 5.62 8.87
C ILE A 22 -3.59 6.25 9.63
N LEU A 23 -3.86 7.17 10.57
CA LEU A 23 -2.83 7.83 11.36
C LEU A 23 -1.97 6.85 12.15
N LEU A 24 -2.59 5.85 12.81
CA LEU A 24 -1.87 4.81 13.53
C LEU A 24 -0.95 3.99 12.63
N THR A 25 -1.40 3.68 11.40
CA THR A 25 -0.59 2.96 10.41
C THR A 25 0.65 3.77 10.01
N PHE A 26 0.49 5.08 9.77
CA PHE A 26 1.61 5.98 9.47
C PHE A 26 2.59 6.11 10.63
N ILE A 27 2.09 6.29 11.86
CA ILE A 27 2.94 6.40 13.06
C ILE A 27 3.71 5.11 13.30
N GLY A 28 3.04 3.96 13.24
CA GLY A 28 3.67 2.65 13.36
C GLY A 28 4.75 2.44 12.30
N GLY A 29 4.44 2.74 11.03
CA GLY A 29 5.41 2.66 9.94
C GLY A 29 6.63 3.56 10.13
N ALA A 30 6.44 4.80 10.58
CA ALA A 30 7.52 5.75 10.82
C ALA A 30 8.46 5.30 11.96
N ILE A 31 7.90 4.78 13.06
CA ILE A 31 8.69 4.25 14.18
C ILE A 31 9.49 3.02 13.72
N THR A 32 8.86 2.08 13.01
CA THR A 32 9.54 0.90 12.47
C THR A 32 10.65 1.29 11.50
N ALA A 33 10.40 2.25 10.60
CA ALA A 33 11.39 2.74 9.65
C ALA A 33 12.60 3.40 10.34
N GLY A 34 12.36 4.24 11.36
CA GLY A 34 13.44 4.89 12.12
C GLY A 34 14.24 3.94 13.03
N SER A 35 13.63 2.84 13.48
CA SER A 35 14.30 1.85 14.34
C SER A 35 15.32 0.97 13.61
N GLN A 36 15.24 0.86 12.27
CA GLN A 36 16.15 0.03 11.47
C GLN A 36 17.50 0.71 11.13
N SER A 37 17.72 1.96 11.53
CA SER A 37 18.92 2.73 11.16
C SER A 37 20.22 2.34 11.87
N LYS A 38 20.24 1.29 12.70
CA LYS A 38 21.47 0.84 13.41
C LYS A 38 22.27 -0.23 12.66
N ASP A 39 21.67 -0.94 11.71
CA ASP A 39 22.40 -1.84 10.83
C ASP A 39 22.67 -1.12 9.52
N LYS A 40 23.95 -1.08 9.10
CA LYS A 40 24.39 -0.61 7.77
C LYS A 40 23.93 -1.59 6.67
N GLY A 41 22.70 -2.06 6.73
CA GLY A 41 22.10 -2.88 5.69
C GLY A 41 21.89 -2.04 4.44
N GLU A 42 22.39 -2.52 3.30
CA GLU A 42 22.06 -1.92 2.01
C GLU A 42 20.54 -1.78 1.89
N VAL A 43 20.07 -0.58 1.53
CA VAL A 43 18.64 -0.32 1.37
C VAL A 43 18.14 -1.19 0.22
N LYS A 44 17.32 -2.18 0.55
CA LYS A 44 16.69 -3.07 -0.42
C LYS A 44 15.35 -2.50 -0.84
N ALA A 45 15.27 -1.98 -2.05
CA ALA A 45 14.07 -1.38 -2.61
C ALA A 45 13.81 -1.91 -4.03
N ALA A 46 12.53 -2.02 -4.40
CA ALA A 46 12.10 -2.25 -5.77
C ALA A 46 10.94 -1.33 -6.14
N GLY A 47 10.91 -0.95 -7.42
CA GLY A 47 9.86 -0.15 -8.02
C GLY A 47 9.41 -0.77 -9.34
N VAL A 48 8.14 -0.55 -9.69
CA VAL A 48 7.56 -0.98 -10.95
C VAL A 48 6.86 0.22 -11.58
N VAL A 49 7.18 0.50 -12.84
CA VAL A 49 6.52 1.53 -13.66
C VAL A 49 5.80 0.82 -14.80
N MET A 50 4.47 0.93 -14.86
CA MET A 50 3.67 0.38 -15.95
C MET A 50 3.56 1.41 -17.09
N ILE A 51 4.10 1.10 -18.28
CA ILE A 51 3.84 1.88 -19.50
C ILE A 51 2.87 1.08 -20.35
N GLY A 52 1.58 1.38 -20.19
CA GLY A 52 0.52 0.51 -20.69
C GLY A 52 0.61 -0.89 -20.04
N PRO A 53 0.30 -1.98 -20.76
CA PRO A 53 0.40 -3.34 -20.21
C PRO A 53 1.84 -3.84 -20.05
N ILE A 54 2.86 -3.03 -20.35
CA ILE A 54 4.27 -3.42 -20.26
C ILE A 54 4.89 -2.85 -18.97
N PRO A 55 5.17 -3.70 -17.96
CA PRO A 55 5.85 -3.27 -16.74
C PRO A 55 7.36 -3.10 -16.95
N ILE A 56 7.91 -2.03 -16.36
CA ILE A 56 9.34 -1.78 -16.23
C ILE A 56 9.71 -1.92 -14.74
N ILE A 57 10.61 -2.86 -14.42
CA ILE A 57 10.96 -3.19 -13.04
C ILE A 57 12.36 -2.69 -12.71
N PHE A 58 12.50 -2.05 -11.56
CA PHE A 58 13.76 -1.61 -10.97
C PHE A 58 13.91 -2.24 -9.59
N GLY A 59 15.08 -2.78 -9.28
CA GLY A 59 15.37 -3.36 -7.97
C GLY A 59 16.80 -3.09 -7.58
N SER A 60 17.04 -2.73 -6.32
CA SER A 60 18.37 -2.52 -5.77
C SER A 60 19.16 -3.82 -5.63
N ASP A 61 18.48 -4.97 -5.60
CA ASP A 61 19.08 -6.29 -5.66
C ASP A 61 18.19 -7.26 -6.45
N ARG A 62 18.71 -8.47 -6.70
CA ARG A 62 18.00 -9.51 -7.46
C ARG A 62 16.69 -9.93 -6.79
N ASN A 63 16.65 -10.03 -5.46
CA ASN A 63 15.45 -10.43 -4.75
C ASN A 63 14.36 -9.37 -4.88
N MET A 64 14.71 -8.09 -4.72
CA MET A 64 13.82 -6.95 -4.87
C MET A 64 13.30 -6.87 -6.30
N ALA A 65 14.16 -7.06 -7.31
CA ALA A 65 13.73 -7.13 -8.70
C ALA A 65 12.72 -8.27 -8.94
N ILE A 66 12.95 -9.46 -8.39
CA ILE A 66 12.01 -10.59 -8.47
C ILE A 66 10.67 -10.23 -7.81
N THR A 67 10.70 -9.64 -6.61
CA THR A 67 9.48 -9.17 -5.93
C THR A 67 8.72 -8.18 -6.81
N GLY A 68 9.41 -7.23 -7.43
CA GLY A 68 8.82 -6.29 -8.38
C GLY A 68 8.17 -6.97 -9.58
N VAL A 69 8.82 -7.99 -10.17
CA VAL A 69 8.26 -8.76 -11.29
C VAL A 69 6.98 -9.50 -10.88
N VAL A 70 6.96 -10.14 -9.71
CA VAL A 70 5.76 -10.83 -9.21
C VAL A 70 4.61 -9.84 -9.01
N LEU A 71 4.90 -8.70 -8.40
CA LEU A 71 3.92 -7.63 -8.17
C LEU A 71 3.36 -7.09 -9.50
N ALA A 72 4.25 -6.87 -10.48
CA ALA A 72 3.88 -6.41 -11.82
C ALA A 72 2.95 -7.39 -12.54
N LEU A 73 3.25 -8.70 -12.48
CA LEU A 73 2.42 -9.73 -13.09
C LEU A 73 1.04 -9.81 -12.44
N ILE A 74 0.97 -9.76 -11.11
CA ILE A 74 -0.31 -9.75 -10.39
C ILE A 74 -1.14 -8.53 -10.84
N LEU A 75 -0.55 -7.34 -10.85
CA LEU A 75 -1.24 -6.12 -11.27
C LEU A 75 -1.66 -6.17 -12.74
N MET A 76 -0.85 -6.76 -13.62
CA MET A 76 -1.19 -6.94 -15.03
C MET A 76 -2.40 -7.86 -15.20
N VAL A 77 -2.46 -8.97 -14.48
CA VAL A 77 -3.61 -9.89 -14.51
C VAL A 77 -4.85 -9.22 -13.95
N VAL A 78 -4.73 -8.53 -12.81
CA VAL A 78 -5.86 -7.80 -12.20
C VAL A 78 -6.38 -6.72 -13.14
N ALA A 79 -5.48 -5.92 -13.74
CA ALA A 79 -5.86 -4.89 -14.70
C ALA A 79 -6.52 -5.50 -15.94
N TYR A 80 -5.98 -6.60 -16.47
CA TYR A 80 -6.58 -7.30 -17.60
C TYR A 80 -7.99 -7.82 -17.28
N LEU A 81 -8.19 -8.43 -16.11
CA LEU A 81 -9.49 -8.94 -15.68
C LEU A 81 -10.54 -7.85 -15.41
N LEU A 82 -10.10 -6.68 -14.93
CA LEU A 82 -10.99 -5.57 -14.62
C LEU A 82 -11.34 -4.72 -15.85
N PHE A 83 -10.40 -4.53 -16.78
CA PHE A 83 -10.54 -3.56 -17.89
C PHE A 83 -10.65 -4.19 -19.28
N TYR A 84 -10.15 -5.41 -19.48
CA TYR A 84 -10.10 -6.10 -20.78
C TYR A 84 -10.99 -7.35 -20.87
N ARG A 85 -11.74 -7.64 -19.80
CA ARG A 85 -12.78 -8.68 -19.81
C ARG A 85 -14.11 -8.13 -20.32
#